data_AF-A0A3A0C7F2-F1
#
_entry.id   AF-A0A3A0C7F2-F1
#
_cell.length_a   1.000
_cell.length_b   1.000
_cell.length_c   1.000
_cell.angle_alpha   90.00
_cell.angle_beta   90.00
_cell.angle_gamma   90.00
#
_symmetry.space_group_name_H-M   'P 1'
#
loop_
_entity.id
_entity.type
_entity.pdbx_description
1 polymer ?
#
loop_
_entity_poly.entity_id
_entity_poly.type
_entity_poly.pdbx_seq_one_letter_code
_entity_poly.pdbx_strand_id
1 'polypeptide(L)'
;NRTEKAAFIRWELFCFLTLSMIWGCAGPKVISTTTIKPAVRSNVDAPEVMAWGNLNGIRVSGELMEFKTSVRVVHTDWSKFNETAKERERQRHRYNRDGNLQTTTGILDSLFFTQRFEESGPGFAAIAVQCSSRADTNFIGAFFCIELPGQDYAEGKVQFTGAQSATLNEIAFATIPQNELARTALSSARFVASRRQLEVRLATPAEMIIRRDSTAANKNIHVYFALLTNSVKPGQIAQNTFTLKASGEVDRNPVTLALDTSKPGRVFDGFGGNFRLQNPRTDPPVIQYNLDNMRVAWGRVEMPWHFWHAEENADPTAAAKADKLHQRVHEAMDMARRLAQRNMPVIVSAWSAPAWAIIGDPRSAQSREDAKDL
;
A
#
# COMPACT_ATOMS: atom_id res chain seq x y z
N ASN A 1 -44.31 -20.76 -38.94
CA ASN A 1 -45.55 -21.23 -38.28
C ASN A 1 -45.18 -21.74 -36.90
N ARG A 2 -45.33 -20.88 -35.87
CA ARG A 2 -46.57 -20.72 -35.07
C ARG A 2 -46.84 -22.02 -34.28
N THR A 3 -46.98 -22.07 -32.95
CA THR A 3 -47.14 -21.02 -31.92
C THR A 3 -47.13 -21.71 -30.54
N GLU A 4 -46.52 -21.05 -29.55
CA GLU A 4 -46.99 -20.74 -28.19
C GLU A 4 -47.71 -21.77 -27.28
N LYS A 5 -47.23 -21.85 -26.02
CA LYS A 5 -47.81 -21.20 -24.80
C LYS A 5 -46.86 -21.48 -23.61
N ALA A 6 -46.11 -20.51 -23.07
CA ALA A 6 -46.49 -19.40 -22.18
C ALA A 6 -46.97 -19.85 -20.77
N ALA A 7 -46.13 -19.60 -19.76
CA ALA A 7 -46.54 -19.43 -18.37
C ALA A 7 -45.68 -18.33 -17.72
N PHE A 8 -46.35 -17.20 -17.48
CA PHE A 8 -45.97 -15.99 -16.78
C PHE A 8 -45.81 -16.23 -15.27
N ILE A 9 -44.79 -15.65 -14.63
CA ILE A 9 -44.89 -15.17 -13.24
C ILE A 9 -44.30 -13.76 -13.15
N ARG A 10 -45.11 -12.91 -12.51
CA ARG A 10 -45.08 -11.45 -12.37
C ARG A 10 -43.81 -10.90 -11.71
N TRP A 11 -43.29 -9.81 -12.27
CA TRP A 11 -42.58 -8.76 -11.54
C TRP A 11 -43.54 -7.57 -11.43
N GLU A 12 -44.02 -7.26 -10.23
CA GLU A 12 -44.83 -6.07 -10.00
C GLU A 12 -43.92 -4.85 -9.83
N LEU A 13 -44.08 -3.93 -10.79
CA LEU A 13 -43.78 -2.51 -10.70
C LEU A 13 -44.60 -1.91 -9.54
N PHE A 14 -43.95 -1.27 -8.58
CA PHE A 14 -44.61 -0.26 -7.75
C PHE A 14 -44.09 1.12 -8.13
N CYS A 15 -44.80 1.73 -9.08
CA CYS A 15 -44.84 3.18 -9.27
C CYS A 15 -45.88 3.75 -8.29
N PHE A 16 -45.45 4.56 -7.32
CA PHE A 16 -46.32 5.56 -6.70
C PHE A 16 -45.78 6.94 -7.06
N LEU A 17 -46.36 7.52 -8.11
CA LEU A 17 -46.27 8.94 -8.40
C LEU A 17 -47.51 9.59 -7.78
N THR A 18 -47.39 10.13 -6.57
CA THR A 18 -48.38 11.07 -6.03
C THR A 18 -47.85 12.48 -6.22
N LEU A 19 -48.44 13.15 -7.21
CA LEU A 19 -48.30 14.58 -7.40
C LEU A 19 -49.12 15.27 -6.30
N SER A 20 -48.47 15.99 -5.40
CA SER A 20 -49.13 16.94 -4.51
C SER A 20 -48.35 18.24 -4.54
N MET A 21 -48.85 19.20 -5.31
CA MET A 21 -48.49 20.60 -5.17
C MET A 21 -48.99 21.07 -3.80
N ILE A 22 -48.08 21.46 -2.92
CA ILE A 22 -48.38 22.35 -1.80
C ILE A 22 -47.37 23.49 -1.86
N TRP A 23 -47.89 24.67 -2.20
CA TRP A 23 -47.27 25.96 -1.92
C TRP A 23 -47.44 26.26 -0.43
N GLY A 24 -46.37 26.68 0.26
CA GLY A 24 -46.52 27.41 1.52
C GLY A 24 -45.50 27.09 2.62
N CYS A 25 -44.73 28.13 2.95
CA CYS A 25 -44.07 28.41 4.23
C CYS A 25 -42.72 27.72 4.51
N ALA A 26 -41.68 28.56 4.54
CA ALA A 26 -40.37 28.27 5.10
C ALA A 26 -40.50 27.90 6.59
N GLY A 27 -40.06 26.69 6.93
CA GLY A 27 -39.88 26.16 8.29
C GLY A 27 -38.54 25.42 8.39
N PRO A 28 -38.02 25.17 9.62
CA PRO A 28 -36.60 25.06 9.89
C PRO A 28 -35.94 23.85 9.22
N LYS A 29 -34.69 24.05 8.75
CA LYS A 29 -33.82 23.04 8.16
C LYS A 29 -33.78 21.78 9.02
N VAL A 30 -34.34 20.69 8.50
CA VAL A 30 -34.25 19.35 9.11
C VAL A 30 -32.80 18.88 8.99
N ILE A 31 -32.11 18.78 10.12
CA ILE A 31 -30.84 18.05 10.22
C ILE A 31 -31.19 16.57 10.23
N SER A 32 -30.99 15.90 9.09
CA SER A 32 -31.17 14.45 9.01
C SER A 32 -29.92 13.75 9.55
N THR A 33 -29.96 13.30 10.81
CA THR A 33 -28.96 12.39 11.38
C THR A 33 -29.30 10.96 10.98
N THR A 34 -28.56 10.41 10.02
CA THR A 34 -28.65 8.99 9.65
C THR A 34 -27.56 8.20 10.38
N THR A 35 -27.96 7.32 11.29
CA THR A 35 -27.04 6.34 11.89
C THR A 35 -26.84 5.18 10.91
N ILE A 36 -25.67 5.13 10.26
CA ILE A 36 -25.30 4.01 9.40
C ILE A 36 -24.84 2.85 10.30
N LYS A 37 -25.62 1.76 10.35
CA LYS A 37 -25.15 0.48 10.90
C LYS A 37 -24.43 -0.29 9.79
N PRO A 38 -23.14 -0.63 9.93
CA PRO A 38 -22.47 -1.46 8.94
C PRO A 38 -22.93 -2.91 9.06
N ALA A 39 -23.73 -3.36 8.09
CA ALA A 39 -24.04 -4.77 7.87
C ALA A 39 -23.19 -5.28 6.69
N VAL A 40 -21.88 -5.32 6.89
CA VAL A 40 -20.91 -6.00 6.04
C VAL A 40 -19.90 -6.62 7.02
N ARG A 41 -19.41 -7.84 6.79
CA ARG A 41 -18.19 -8.32 7.48
C ARG A 41 -17.11 -7.28 7.21
N SER A 42 -16.95 -6.39 8.16
CA SER A 42 -16.08 -5.26 8.00
C SER A 42 -14.68 -5.82 8.21
N ASN A 43 -13.80 -5.70 7.21
CA ASN A 43 -12.33 -5.91 7.33
C ASN A 43 -11.71 -4.86 8.28
N VAL A 44 -12.40 -4.59 9.37
CA VAL A 44 -12.13 -3.56 10.36
C VAL A 44 -11.04 -4.04 11.30
N ASP A 45 -10.83 -5.36 11.41
CA ASP A 45 -9.80 -5.97 12.23
C ASP A 45 -8.86 -6.83 11.37
N ALA A 46 -8.00 -6.16 10.60
CA ALA A 46 -7.02 -6.81 9.73
C ALA A 46 -5.64 -6.15 9.87
N PRO A 47 -4.55 -6.91 9.63
CA PRO A 47 -3.22 -6.33 9.48
C PRO A 47 -3.13 -5.44 8.21
N GLU A 48 -2.54 -4.26 8.34
CA GLU A 48 -2.25 -3.39 7.19
C GLU A 48 -0.93 -3.80 6.53
N VAL A 49 -1.02 -4.78 5.63
CA VAL A 49 0.12 -5.30 4.86
C VAL A 49 0.35 -4.47 3.60
N MET A 50 1.61 -4.12 3.36
CA MET A 50 2.09 -3.42 2.17
C MET A 50 2.68 -4.37 1.13
N ALA A 51 2.57 -3.99 -0.15
CA ALA A 51 3.05 -4.80 -1.27
C ALA A 51 4.58 -5.02 -1.30
N TRP A 52 5.35 -4.27 -0.50
CA TRP A 52 6.80 -4.42 -0.35
C TRP A 52 7.23 -5.21 0.90
N GLY A 53 6.29 -5.82 1.62
CA GLY A 53 6.60 -6.77 2.70
C GLY A 53 6.63 -6.17 4.10
N ASN A 54 5.91 -5.07 4.32
CA ASN A 54 5.85 -4.39 5.62
C ASN A 54 4.43 -4.46 6.17
N LEU A 55 4.29 -4.46 7.50
CA LEU A 55 3.05 -4.11 8.18
C LEU A 55 3.13 -2.66 8.65
N ASN A 56 2.00 -1.95 8.64
CA ASN A 56 1.85 -0.64 9.29
C ASN A 56 1.09 -0.70 10.62
N GLY A 57 0.65 -1.89 11.00
CA GLY A 57 -0.04 -2.15 12.26
C GLY A 57 -1.12 -3.20 12.06
N ILE A 58 -1.91 -3.38 13.11
CA ILE A 58 -3.08 -4.27 13.08
C ILE A 58 -4.27 -3.49 13.60
N ARG A 59 -5.40 -3.55 12.88
CA ARG A 59 -6.61 -2.88 13.34
C ARG A 59 -7.32 -3.69 14.42
N VAL A 60 -7.83 -2.99 15.43
CA VAL A 60 -8.62 -3.53 16.55
C VAL A 60 -9.87 -2.67 16.71
N SER A 61 -11.03 -3.27 16.48
CA SER A 61 -12.31 -2.57 16.28
C SER A 61 -12.22 -1.36 15.34
N GLY A 62 -11.38 -1.44 14.30
CA GLY A 62 -11.22 -0.39 13.28
C GLY A 62 -10.12 0.61 13.57
N GLU A 63 -9.70 0.74 14.82
CA GLU A 63 -8.58 1.60 15.20
C GLU A 63 -7.26 0.90 14.89
N LEU A 64 -6.35 1.61 14.24
CA LEU A 64 -5.04 1.06 13.90
C LEU A 64 -4.13 1.07 15.15
N MET A 65 -3.78 -0.11 15.64
CA MET A 65 -2.69 -0.26 16.60
C MET A 65 -1.37 -0.18 15.81
N GLU A 66 -0.84 1.03 15.69
CA GLU A 66 0.28 1.35 14.80
C GLU A 66 1.60 0.77 15.30
N PHE A 67 2.30 0.10 14.39
CA PHE A 67 3.70 -0.27 14.46
C PHE A 67 4.16 -0.65 13.06
N LYS A 68 5.45 -0.51 12.74
CA LYS A 68 5.95 -0.88 11.41
C LYS A 68 6.77 -2.15 11.47
N THR A 69 6.65 -3.01 10.46
CA THR A 69 7.57 -4.14 10.30
C THR A 69 8.38 -4.00 9.03
N SER A 70 9.59 -4.55 9.04
CA SER A 70 10.47 -4.59 7.87
C SER A 70 11.48 -5.72 8.00
N VAL A 71 12.02 -6.19 6.87
CA VAL A 71 13.28 -6.94 6.89
C VAL A 71 14.41 -5.92 6.76
N ARG A 72 15.41 -5.99 7.65
CA ARG A 72 16.55 -5.07 7.70
C ARG A 72 17.87 -5.80 7.57
N VAL A 73 18.79 -5.25 6.80
CA VAL A 73 20.20 -5.67 6.72
C VAL A 73 21.07 -4.57 7.32
N VAL A 74 21.81 -4.91 8.38
CA VAL A 74 22.66 -3.98 9.12
C VAL A 74 24.12 -4.30 8.84
N HIS A 75 24.86 -3.41 8.18
CA HIS A 75 26.22 -3.69 7.68
C HIS A 75 27.32 -3.45 8.71
N THR A 76 27.50 -2.21 9.14
CA THR A 76 28.51 -1.79 10.10
C THR A 76 27.85 -1.06 11.26
N ASP A 77 28.44 -1.21 12.46
CA ASP A 77 28.26 -0.43 13.70
C ASP A 77 26.86 0.10 14.07
N TRP A 78 25.79 -0.45 13.46
CA TRP A 78 24.42 0.02 13.54
C TRP A 78 24.17 1.45 13.01
N SER A 79 25.17 2.09 12.38
CA SER A 79 25.00 3.46 11.84
C SER A 79 24.13 3.50 10.58
N LYS A 80 24.10 2.41 9.81
CA LYS A 80 23.33 2.29 8.57
C LYS A 80 22.69 0.91 8.45
N PHE A 81 21.49 0.90 7.90
CA PHE A 81 20.79 -0.31 7.49
C PHE A 81 20.02 -0.08 6.19
N ASN A 82 19.82 -1.15 5.43
CA ASN A 82 18.87 -1.19 4.33
C ASN A 82 17.62 -1.94 4.81
N GLU A 83 16.44 -1.50 4.39
CA GLU A 83 15.18 -2.13 4.80
C GLU A 83 14.20 -2.27 3.64
N THR A 84 13.28 -3.23 3.75
CA THR A 84 12.14 -3.33 2.82
C THR A 84 11.30 -2.06 2.86
N ALA A 85 11.11 -1.41 1.70
CA ALA A 85 10.36 -0.14 1.61
C ALA A 85 9.81 0.12 0.21
N LYS A 86 8.80 1.00 0.14
CA LYS A 86 8.18 1.45 -1.11
C LYS A 86 9.22 2.15 -2.00
N GLU A 87 9.16 1.86 -3.31
CA GLU A 87 9.87 2.61 -4.36
C GLU A 87 11.39 2.73 -4.18
N ARG A 88 12.03 1.81 -3.44
CA ARG A 88 13.50 1.74 -3.38
C ARG A 88 14.02 1.19 -4.69
N GLU A 89 14.78 1.98 -5.44
CA GLU A 89 15.26 1.67 -6.80
C GLU A 89 15.92 0.29 -6.97
N ARG A 90 16.58 -0.20 -5.91
CA ARG A 90 17.30 -1.49 -5.91
C ARG A 90 16.47 -2.66 -5.39
N GLN A 91 15.22 -2.42 -4.98
CA GLN A 91 14.33 -3.46 -4.48
C GLN A 91 13.27 -3.78 -5.53
N ARG A 92 13.20 -5.05 -5.91
CA ARG A 92 12.16 -5.57 -6.80
C ARG A 92 11.30 -6.54 -6.01
N HIS A 93 10.08 -6.09 -5.70
CA HIS A 93 9.11 -6.91 -4.97
C HIS A 93 8.15 -7.60 -5.93
N ARG A 94 7.79 -8.84 -5.61
CA ARG A 94 6.61 -9.50 -6.17
C ARG A 94 5.64 -9.73 -5.03
N TYR A 95 4.42 -9.24 -5.23
CA TYR A 95 3.34 -9.36 -4.28
C TYR A 95 2.23 -10.23 -4.86
N ASN A 96 1.67 -11.09 -4.02
CA ASN A 96 0.47 -11.85 -4.31
C ASN A 96 -0.44 -11.87 -3.09
N ARG A 97 -1.76 -11.83 -3.30
CA ARG A 97 -2.75 -12.05 -2.25
C ARG A 97 -3.68 -13.16 -2.68
N ASP A 98 -3.87 -14.12 -1.79
CA ASP A 98 -4.83 -15.21 -1.92
C ASP A 98 -5.63 -15.32 -0.61
N GLY A 99 -6.88 -14.85 -0.64
CA GLY A 99 -7.71 -14.76 0.57
C GLY A 99 -7.05 -13.94 1.69
N ASN A 100 -6.86 -14.59 2.83
CA ASN A 100 -6.23 -14.04 4.04
C ASN A 100 -4.69 -14.16 4.03
N LEU A 101 -4.10 -14.73 2.98
CA LEU A 101 -2.66 -14.90 2.84
C LEU A 101 -2.08 -13.88 1.86
N GLN A 102 -1.08 -13.15 2.32
CA GLN A 102 -0.37 -12.15 1.51
C GLN A 102 1.10 -12.53 1.46
N THR A 103 1.63 -12.74 0.26
CA THR A 103 3.02 -13.15 0.04
C THR A 103 3.77 -12.05 -0.67
N THR A 104 4.88 -11.63 -0.07
CA THR A 104 5.86 -10.74 -0.71
C THR A 104 7.18 -11.48 -0.86
N THR A 105 7.76 -11.43 -2.06
CA THR A 105 9.13 -11.87 -2.30
C THR A 105 9.94 -10.71 -2.85
N GLY A 106 11.23 -10.68 -2.55
CA GLY A 106 12.08 -9.61 -3.06
C GLY A 106 13.55 -9.84 -2.81
N ILE A 107 14.33 -8.83 -3.18
CA ILE A 107 15.77 -8.78 -2.94
C ILE A 107 16.05 -7.54 -2.10
N LEU A 108 16.85 -7.72 -1.05
CA LEU A 108 17.39 -6.66 -0.21
C LEU A 108 18.89 -6.91 -0.07
N ASP A 109 19.70 -6.03 -0.64
CA ASP A 109 21.14 -6.24 -0.84
C ASP A 109 21.44 -7.59 -1.52
N SER A 110 22.21 -8.46 -0.88
CA SER A 110 22.55 -9.81 -1.35
C SER A 110 21.55 -10.89 -0.90
N LEU A 111 20.52 -10.51 -0.16
CA LEU A 111 19.53 -11.43 0.40
C LEU A 111 18.29 -11.51 -0.48
N PHE A 112 17.87 -12.73 -0.77
CA PHE A 112 16.51 -12.97 -1.22
C PHE A 112 15.62 -13.21 0.00
N PHE A 113 14.43 -12.61 0.03
CA PHE A 113 13.49 -12.80 1.11
C PHE A 113 12.12 -13.24 0.60
N THR A 114 11.41 -13.98 1.44
CA THR A 114 9.98 -14.28 1.31
C THR A 114 9.33 -13.96 2.64
N GLN A 115 8.27 -13.16 2.61
CA GLN A 115 7.41 -12.89 3.75
C GLN A 115 5.99 -13.33 3.41
N ARG A 116 5.39 -14.10 4.30
CA ARG A 116 3.99 -14.51 4.23
C ARG A 116 3.26 -13.97 5.44
N PHE A 117 2.26 -13.14 5.20
CA PHE A 117 1.39 -12.56 6.21
C PHE A 117 0.04 -13.27 6.12
N GLU A 118 -0.38 -13.89 7.21
CA GLU A 118 -1.67 -14.54 7.31
C GLU A 118 -2.50 -13.82 8.37
N GLU A 119 -3.71 -13.41 7.97
CA GLU A 119 -4.71 -12.88 8.90
C GLU A 119 -5.29 -14.07 9.69
N SER A 120 -4.94 -14.14 10.98
CA SER A 120 -5.27 -15.27 11.86
C SER A 120 -6.37 -14.95 12.88
N GLY A 121 -7.01 -13.77 12.76
CA GLY A 121 -8.15 -13.32 13.57
C GLY A 121 -8.05 -11.85 13.98
N PRO A 122 -9.09 -11.30 14.65
CA PRO A 122 -9.10 -9.91 15.07
C PRO A 122 -7.92 -9.54 15.97
N GLY A 123 -7.13 -8.55 15.57
CA GLY A 123 -5.94 -8.13 16.32
C GLY A 123 -4.73 -9.08 16.17
N PHE A 124 -4.80 -10.13 15.34
CA PHE A 124 -3.72 -11.10 15.16
C PHE A 124 -3.16 -11.10 13.73
N ALA A 125 -1.85 -11.35 13.63
CA ALA A 125 -1.18 -11.63 12.37
C ALA A 125 -0.11 -12.71 12.57
N ALA A 126 -0.07 -13.71 11.70
CA ALA A 126 1.05 -14.64 11.61
C ALA A 126 1.97 -14.23 10.45
N ILE A 127 3.28 -14.19 10.71
CA ILE A 127 4.27 -13.69 9.75
C ILE A 127 5.39 -14.71 9.62
N ALA A 128 5.40 -15.48 8.53
CA ALA A 128 6.53 -16.33 8.20
C ALA A 128 7.54 -15.53 7.38
N VAL A 129 8.77 -15.42 7.89
CA VAL A 129 9.88 -14.73 7.22
C VAL A 129 10.94 -15.75 6.89
N GLN A 130 11.37 -15.77 5.63
CA GLN A 130 12.50 -16.55 5.15
C GLN A 130 13.48 -15.62 4.45
N CYS A 131 14.77 -15.78 4.74
CA CYS A 131 15.85 -15.08 4.06
C CYS A 131 16.90 -16.08 3.60
N SER A 132 17.46 -15.88 2.41
CA SER A 132 18.55 -16.70 1.88
C SER A 132 19.64 -15.82 1.28
N SER A 133 20.89 -16.11 1.63
CA SER A 133 22.05 -15.40 1.07
C SER A 133 22.41 -15.91 -0.32
N ARG A 134 22.72 -15.01 -1.26
CA ARG A 134 23.20 -15.36 -2.61
C ARG A 134 24.69 -15.17 -2.83
N ALA A 135 25.37 -14.50 -1.91
CA ALA A 135 26.78 -14.16 -2.01
C ALA A 135 27.42 -14.19 -0.62
N ASP A 136 28.74 -14.31 -0.57
CA ASP A 136 29.47 -13.99 0.64
C ASP A 136 29.13 -12.56 1.04
N THR A 137 28.56 -12.39 2.24
CA THR A 137 28.12 -11.08 2.71
C THR A 137 28.61 -10.86 4.12
N ASN A 138 29.33 -9.76 4.32
CA ASN A 138 29.77 -9.30 5.62
C ASN A 138 28.79 -8.23 6.10
N PHE A 139 28.05 -8.54 7.16
CA PHE A 139 27.16 -7.63 7.85
C PHE A 139 27.09 -8.00 9.34
N ILE A 140 26.51 -7.14 10.17
CA ILE A 140 26.13 -7.48 11.55
C ILE A 140 25.01 -8.52 11.54
N GLY A 141 23.97 -8.30 10.73
CA GLY A 141 22.90 -9.27 10.60
C GLY A 141 21.79 -8.85 9.63
N ALA A 142 20.98 -9.85 9.28
CA ALA A 142 19.65 -9.68 8.73
C ALA A 142 18.61 -9.93 9.83
N PHE A 143 17.66 -9.01 9.95
CA PHE A 143 16.71 -8.98 11.05
C PHE A 143 15.28 -8.82 10.53
N PHE A 144 14.33 -9.45 11.20
CA PHE A 144 12.95 -8.98 11.17
C PHE A 144 12.82 -7.87 12.22
N CYS A 145 12.51 -6.66 11.78
CA CYS A 145 12.43 -5.50 12.65
C CYS A 145 10.98 -5.09 12.87
N ILE A 146 10.66 -4.73 14.13
CA ILE A 146 9.44 -4.04 14.51
C ILE A 146 9.84 -2.65 15.03
N GLU A 147 9.25 -1.62 14.44
CA GLU A 147 9.41 -0.24 14.85
C GLU A 147 8.15 0.23 15.58
N LEU A 148 8.31 0.57 16.85
CA LEU A 148 7.27 1.09 17.72
C LEU A 148 7.31 2.63 17.69
N PRO A 149 6.20 3.31 17.38
CA PRO A 149 6.16 4.77 17.36
C PRO A 149 6.52 5.37 18.72
N GLY A 150 7.47 6.31 18.74
CA GLY A 150 7.91 6.96 19.98
C GLY A 150 6.78 7.72 20.68
N GLN A 151 5.88 8.35 19.90
CA GLN A 151 4.71 9.06 20.43
C GLN A 151 3.80 8.19 21.33
N ASP A 152 3.78 6.88 21.10
CA ASP A 152 2.93 5.94 21.84
C ASP A 152 3.73 5.13 22.87
N TYR A 153 4.94 4.69 22.51
CA TYR A 153 5.72 3.73 23.29
C TYR A 153 6.89 4.32 24.07
N ALA A 154 7.20 5.63 23.96
CA ALA A 154 8.40 6.20 24.57
C ALA A 154 8.52 5.94 26.08
N GLU A 155 7.41 6.07 26.80
CA GLU A 155 7.26 5.85 28.26
C GLU A 155 6.84 4.42 28.61
N GLY A 156 6.78 3.55 27.60
CA GLY A 156 6.37 2.16 27.77
C GLY A 156 7.48 1.27 28.31
N LYS A 157 7.24 -0.04 28.20
CA LYS A 157 8.17 -1.08 28.60
C LYS A 157 8.05 -2.33 27.74
N VAL A 158 9.08 -3.16 27.78
CA VAL A 158 9.03 -4.53 27.28
C VAL A 158 9.04 -5.52 28.44
N GLN A 159 8.20 -6.55 28.34
CA GLN A 159 8.18 -7.71 29.21
C GLN A 159 8.50 -8.95 28.38
N PHE A 160 9.44 -9.79 28.80
CA PHE A 160 9.85 -10.94 28.01
C PHE A 160 10.34 -12.11 28.88
N THR A 161 10.29 -13.30 28.30
CA THR A 161 10.85 -14.52 28.86
C THR A 161 12.06 -14.95 28.03
N GLY A 162 13.17 -15.20 28.71
CA GLY A 162 14.39 -15.66 28.05
C GLY A 162 14.22 -17.05 27.45
N ALA A 163 14.96 -17.37 26.38
CA ALA A 163 14.85 -18.66 25.70
C ALA A 163 15.13 -19.86 26.63
N GLN A 164 15.94 -19.66 27.68
CA GLN A 164 16.35 -20.69 28.65
C GLN A 164 15.79 -20.45 30.07
N SER A 165 14.98 -19.40 30.28
CA SER A 165 14.45 -19.05 31.60
C SER A 165 13.00 -18.62 31.51
N ALA A 166 12.15 -19.27 32.30
CA ALA A 166 10.75 -18.90 32.45
C ALA A 166 10.55 -17.62 33.30
N THR A 167 11.64 -17.02 33.81
CA THR A 167 11.57 -15.79 34.58
C THR A 167 11.17 -14.63 33.68
N LEU A 168 10.14 -13.89 34.10
CA LEU A 168 9.72 -12.68 33.43
C LEU A 168 10.73 -11.55 33.70
N ASN A 169 11.29 -11.00 32.62
CA ASN A 169 12.17 -9.84 32.65
C ASN A 169 11.40 -8.62 32.16
N GLU A 170 11.76 -7.44 32.64
CA GLU A 170 11.12 -6.18 32.27
C GLU A 170 12.16 -5.08 32.06
N ILE A 171 11.98 -4.28 31.01
CA ILE A 171 12.84 -3.13 30.71
C ILE A 171 11.95 -1.93 30.36
N ALA A 172 12.06 -0.85 31.14
CA ALA A 172 11.40 0.41 30.84
C ALA A 172 12.16 1.17 29.75
N PHE A 173 11.42 1.82 28.85
CA PHE A 173 12.03 2.53 27.73
C PHE A 173 12.48 3.95 28.09
N ALA A 174 11.89 4.59 29.11
CA ALA A 174 12.20 5.96 29.52
C ALA A 174 13.61 6.12 30.13
N THR A 175 14.20 5.05 30.66
CA THR A 175 15.29 5.13 31.64
C THR A 175 16.71 5.01 31.06
N ILE A 176 16.87 4.90 29.74
CA ILE A 176 18.14 4.44 29.17
C ILE A 176 18.65 5.42 28.10
N PRO A 177 19.71 6.20 28.39
CA PRO A 177 20.35 7.11 27.43
C PRO A 177 21.28 6.38 26.45
N GLN A 178 21.16 5.05 26.33
CA GLN A 178 21.97 4.24 25.44
C GLN A 178 21.22 3.96 24.14
N ASN A 179 21.97 3.85 23.03
CA ASN A 179 21.38 3.50 21.74
C ASN A 179 20.92 2.02 21.69
N GLU A 180 21.52 1.14 22.48
CA GLU A 180 21.08 -0.25 22.69
C GLU A 180 20.55 -0.39 24.10
N LEU A 181 19.28 -0.78 24.23
CA LEU A 181 18.56 -0.89 25.50
C LEU A 181 18.67 -2.30 26.08
N ALA A 182 18.70 -3.30 25.19
CA ALA A 182 18.66 -4.72 25.56
C ALA A 182 19.15 -5.60 24.43
N ARG A 183 19.76 -6.73 24.78
CA ARG A 183 20.11 -7.83 23.88
C ARG A 183 19.91 -9.15 24.61
N THR A 184 19.05 -10.02 24.09
CA THR A 184 18.72 -11.29 24.75
C THR A 184 18.07 -12.28 23.79
N ALA A 185 18.32 -13.57 23.96
CA ALA A 185 17.55 -14.62 23.29
C ALA A 185 16.20 -14.83 23.98
N LEU A 186 15.10 -14.90 23.22
CA LEU A 186 13.75 -15.05 23.75
C LEU A 186 12.84 -15.87 22.83
N SER A 187 11.72 -16.33 23.40
CA SER A 187 10.62 -16.96 22.66
C SER A 187 9.40 -16.06 22.52
N SER A 188 9.26 -15.07 23.41
CA SER A 188 8.17 -14.10 23.37
C SER A 188 8.52 -12.77 24.05
N ALA A 189 7.96 -11.69 23.53
CA ALA A 189 8.05 -10.35 24.11
C ALA A 189 6.67 -9.67 24.07
N ARG A 190 6.39 -8.83 25.05
CA ARG A 190 5.21 -7.98 25.14
C ARG A 190 5.64 -6.54 25.34
N PHE A 191 5.27 -5.69 24.41
CA PHE A 191 5.52 -4.25 24.42
C PHE A 191 4.28 -3.56 24.95
N VAL A 192 4.41 -2.85 26.07
CA VAL A 192 3.29 -2.22 26.80
C VAL A 192 3.49 -0.71 26.79
N ALA A 193 2.50 0.00 26.26
CA ALA A 193 2.35 1.45 26.33
C ALA A 193 1.11 1.80 27.18
N SER A 194 0.82 3.10 27.32
CA SER A 194 -0.32 3.59 28.12
C SER A 194 -1.66 3.08 27.61
N ARG A 195 -1.90 3.19 26.29
CA ARG A 195 -3.20 2.86 25.66
C ARG A 195 -3.14 1.66 24.72
N ARG A 196 -1.97 1.04 24.51
CA ARG A 196 -1.80 -0.05 23.54
C ARG A 196 -0.71 -1.03 23.92
N GLN A 197 -0.81 -2.23 23.37
CA GLN A 197 0.12 -3.32 23.59
C GLN A 197 0.35 -4.11 22.30
N LEU A 198 1.58 -4.59 22.13
CA LEU A 198 1.95 -5.53 21.07
C LEU A 198 2.61 -6.75 21.70
N GLU A 199 2.01 -7.93 21.53
CA GLU A 199 2.62 -9.20 21.88
C GLU A 199 3.26 -9.83 20.64
N VAL A 200 4.46 -10.38 20.80
CA VAL A 200 5.22 -11.07 19.75
C VAL A 200 5.62 -12.44 20.29
N ARG A 201 5.26 -13.50 19.57
CA ARG A 201 5.69 -14.87 19.86
C ARG A 201 6.47 -15.41 18.67
N LEU A 202 7.59 -16.07 18.94
CA LEU A 202 8.45 -16.63 17.92
C LEU A 202 8.27 -18.15 17.91
N ALA A 203 8.13 -18.74 16.72
CA ALA A 203 8.09 -20.18 16.57
C ALA A 203 9.42 -20.83 16.92
N THR A 204 10.53 -20.16 16.61
CA THR A 204 11.88 -20.55 17.03
C THR A 204 12.50 -19.42 17.84
N PRO A 205 13.03 -19.67 19.05
CA PRO A 205 13.69 -18.63 19.83
C PRO A 205 14.80 -17.94 19.05
N ALA A 206 14.91 -16.62 19.16
CA ALA A 206 15.92 -15.83 18.47
C ALA A 206 16.47 -14.71 19.36
N GLU A 207 17.63 -14.18 18.99
CA GLU A 207 18.15 -12.96 19.61
C GLU A 207 17.24 -11.78 19.28
N MET A 208 16.79 -11.08 20.32
CA MET A 208 16.16 -9.77 20.25
C MET A 208 17.18 -8.70 20.64
N ILE A 209 17.23 -7.62 19.88
CA ILE A 209 18.01 -6.42 20.18
C ILE A 209 17.04 -5.24 20.17
N ILE A 210 17.00 -4.46 21.25
CA ILE A 210 16.19 -3.26 21.34
C ILE A 210 17.11 -2.06 21.24
N ARG A 211 16.80 -1.17 20.30
CA ARG A 211 17.56 0.05 20.08
C ARG A 211 16.63 1.24 19.98
N ARG A 212 17.16 2.40 20.33
CA ARG A 212 16.52 3.70 20.11
C ARG A 212 17.60 4.66 19.65
N ASP A 213 17.37 5.33 18.53
CA ASP A 213 18.20 6.47 18.18
C ASP A 213 17.74 7.68 19.01
N SER A 214 18.56 8.07 19.98
CA SER A 214 18.28 9.20 20.86
C SER A 214 18.27 10.55 20.12
N THR A 215 18.86 10.60 18.91
CA THR A 215 18.96 11.81 18.09
C THR A 215 17.85 11.94 17.05
N ALA A 216 17.15 10.83 16.75
CA ALA A 216 16.04 10.83 15.79
C ALA A 216 14.84 11.64 16.32
N ALA A 217 14.24 12.47 15.47
CA ALA A 217 13.13 13.35 15.84
C ALA A 217 11.91 12.59 16.39
N ASN A 218 11.63 11.40 15.86
CA ASN A 218 10.48 10.57 16.28
C ASN A 218 10.77 9.68 17.50
N LYS A 219 12.05 9.51 17.88
CA LYS A 219 12.51 8.65 18.99
C LYS A 219 11.89 7.25 18.97
N ASN A 220 11.64 6.70 17.78
CA ASN A 220 11.04 5.38 17.62
C ASN A 220 11.92 4.30 18.27
N ILE A 221 11.26 3.25 18.75
CA ILE A 221 11.95 2.10 19.35
C ILE A 221 12.02 1.01 18.29
N HIS A 222 13.23 0.58 17.96
CA HIS A 222 13.49 -0.46 16.98
C HIS A 222 13.80 -1.77 17.69
N VAL A 223 13.00 -2.78 17.42
CA VAL A 223 13.14 -4.13 17.97
C VAL A 223 13.56 -5.04 16.84
N TYR A 224 14.77 -5.58 16.91
CA TYR A 224 15.36 -6.45 15.90
C TYR A 224 15.31 -7.89 16.38
N PHE A 225 14.72 -8.78 15.59
CA PHE A 225 14.77 -10.22 15.81
C PHE A 225 15.71 -10.84 14.77
N ALA A 226 16.78 -11.49 15.23
CA ALA A 226 17.82 -12.04 14.37
C ALA A 226 17.26 -13.17 13.47
N LEU A 227 17.58 -13.09 12.18
CA LEU A 227 17.36 -14.16 11.20
C LEU A 227 18.71 -14.77 10.79
N LEU A 228 19.63 -13.92 10.34
CA LEU A 228 21.01 -14.28 10.02
C LEU A 228 21.93 -13.31 10.76
N THR A 229 23.01 -13.80 11.35
CA THR A 229 23.99 -12.97 12.06
C THR A 229 25.40 -13.29 11.57
N ASN A 230 26.29 -12.30 11.67
CA ASN A 230 27.67 -12.38 11.21
C ASN A 230 27.79 -12.60 9.68
N SER A 231 29.00 -12.92 9.22
CA SER A 231 29.25 -13.24 7.81
C SER A 231 28.46 -14.48 7.38
N VAL A 232 27.74 -14.38 6.26
CA VAL A 232 26.95 -15.50 5.70
C VAL A 232 27.54 -16.00 4.39
N LYS A 233 27.42 -17.31 4.16
CA LYS A 233 27.82 -17.98 2.92
C LYS A 233 26.68 -18.07 1.90
N PRO A 234 26.97 -18.15 0.59
CA PRO A 234 25.96 -18.40 -0.44
C PRO A 234 25.13 -19.65 -0.11
N GLY A 235 23.82 -19.57 -0.29
CA GLY A 235 22.90 -20.68 -0.04
C GLY A 235 22.49 -20.86 1.42
N GLN A 236 23.03 -20.09 2.37
CA GLN A 236 22.57 -20.12 3.75
C GLN A 236 21.15 -19.56 3.86
N ILE A 237 20.27 -20.32 4.51
CA ILE A 237 18.85 -19.98 4.68
C ILE A 237 18.56 -19.82 6.17
N ALA A 238 17.81 -18.78 6.52
CA ALA A 238 17.16 -18.64 7.81
C ALA A 238 15.66 -18.46 7.63
N GLN A 239 14.90 -18.96 8.59
CA GLN A 239 13.45 -18.79 8.62
C GLN A 239 12.97 -18.71 10.07
N ASN A 240 11.92 -17.91 10.29
CA ASN A 240 11.18 -17.89 11.54
C ASN A 240 9.72 -17.51 11.27
N THR A 241 8.84 -17.83 12.20
CA THR A 241 7.45 -17.39 12.18
C THR A 241 7.17 -16.56 13.43
N PHE A 242 6.62 -15.37 13.22
CA PHE A 242 6.24 -14.42 14.27
C PHE A 242 4.72 -14.34 14.35
N THR A 243 4.16 -14.63 15.51
CA THR A 243 2.75 -14.36 15.80
C THR A 243 2.65 -13.05 16.54
N LEU A 244 2.02 -12.07 15.91
CA LEU A 244 1.74 -10.76 16.47
C LEU A 244 0.31 -10.71 17.01
N LYS A 245 0.14 -10.07 18.15
CA LYS A 245 -1.17 -9.70 18.69
C LYS A 245 -1.14 -8.25 19.14
N ALA A 246 -1.94 -7.41 18.50
CA ALA A 246 -2.14 -6.03 18.90
C ALA A 246 -3.41 -5.90 19.76
N SER A 247 -3.35 -5.01 20.74
CA SER A 247 -4.51 -4.66 21.57
C SER A 247 -4.36 -3.24 22.11
N GLY A 248 -5.46 -2.62 22.51
CA GLY A 248 -5.43 -1.27 23.06
C GLY A 248 -6.82 -0.75 23.34
N GLU A 249 -6.86 0.44 23.93
CA GLU A 249 -8.09 1.21 24.07
C GLU A 249 -8.52 1.70 22.69
N VAL A 250 -9.79 1.50 22.37
CA VAL A 250 -10.40 1.98 21.13
C VAL A 250 -11.27 3.18 21.43
N ASP A 251 -11.07 4.27 20.71
CA ASP A 251 -11.97 5.42 20.77
C ASP A 251 -13.34 5.03 20.18
N ARG A 252 -14.37 5.05 21.03
CA ARG A 252 -15.76 4.75 20.67
C ARG A 252 -16.65 6.00 20.71
N ASN A 253 -16.05 7.18 20.88
CA ASN A 253 -16.80 8.41 20.85
C ASN A 253 -17.45 8.58 19.48
N PRO A 254 -18.77 8.87 19.41
CA PRO A 254 -19.44 9.05 18.14
C PRO A 254 -18.90 10.30 17.43
N VAL A 255 -18.50 10.15 16.17
CA VAL A 255 -18.22 11.29 15.30
C VAL A 255 -19.55 11.78 14.73
N THR A 256 -19.86 13.05 14.94
CA THR A 256 -21.04 13.68 14.32
C THR A 256 -20.63 14.32 13.00
N LEU A 257 -21.16 13.81 11.89
CA LEU A 257 -21.00 14.42 10.57
C LEU A 257 -22.24 15.28 10.27
N ALA A 258 -22.02 16.55 9.92
CA ALA A 258 -23.08 17.46 9.51
C ALA A 258 -22.92 17.85 8.03
N LEU A 259 -24.00 17.77 7.25
CA LEU A 259 -24.05 18.19 5.86
C LEU A 259 -24.87 19.48 5.73
N ASP A 260 -24.24 20.58 5.37
CA ASP A 260 -24.93 21.84 5.05
C ASP A 260 -25.22 21.93 3.54
N THR A 261 -26.40 21.48 3.13
CA THR A 261 -26.83 21.50 1.72
C THR A 261 -27.11 22.91 1.19
N SER A 262 -27.15 23.94 2.05
CA SER A 262 -27.31 25.33 1.60
C SER A 262 -26.03 25.96 1.07
N LYS A 263 -24.89 25.27 1.21
CA LYS A 263 -23.58 25.71 0.71
C LYS A 263 -23.00 24.64 -0.20
N PRO A 264 -23.53 24.49 -1.43
CA PRO A 264 -23.01 23.50 -2.36
C PRO A 264 -21.54 23.77 -2.69
N GLY A 265 -20.75 22.70 -2.80
CA GLY A 265 -19.40 22.76 -3.32
C GLY A 265 -19.37 22.90 -4.85
N ARG A 266 -18.19 22.67 -5.44
CA ARG A 266 -18.03 22.60 -6.89
C ARG A 266 -18.78 21.40 -7.46
N VAL A 267 -19.20 21.51 -8.72
CA VAL A 267 -19.77 20.37 -9.46
C VAL A 267 -18.74 19.24 -9.49
N PHE A 268 -19.19 18.03 -9.16
CA PHE A 268 -18.39 16.83 -9.23
C PHE A 268 -18.76 16.03 -10.48
N ASP A 269 -17.91 16.09 -11.51
CA ASP A 269 -18.16 15.39 -12.77
C ASP A 269 -17.99 13.87 -12.64
N GLY A 270 -17.16 13.43 -11.69
CA GLY A 270 -16.84 12.03 -11.41
C GLY A 270 -15.34 11.77 -11.38
N PHE A 271 -14.98 10.49 -11.41
CA PHE A 271 -13.59 10.04 -11.47
C PHE A 271 -13.16 9.74 -12.90
N GLY A 272 -11.90 10.04 -13.22
CA GLY A 272 -11.29 9.69 -14.49
C GLY A 272 -10.23 8.60 -14.39
N GLY A 273 -9.77 8.10 -15.53
CA GLY A 273 -8.71 7.10 -15.63
C GLY A 273 -7.60 7.50 -16.60
N ASN A 274 -6.39 7.00 -16.37
CA ASN A 274 -5.30 7.05 -17.33
C ASN A 274 -5.32 5.79 -18.20
N PHE A 275 -5.62 5.95 -19.48
CA PHE A 275 -5.72 4.90 -20.50
C PHE A 275 -4.51 4.89 -21.44
N ARG A 276 -3.38 5.47 -21.01
CA ARG A 276 -2.08 5.24 -21.66
C ARG A 276 -1.73 3.75 -21.57
N LEU A 277 -1.50 3.12 -22.71
CA LEU A 277 -1.01 1.75 -22.77
C LEU A 277 0.49 1.73 -22.44
N GLN A 278 0.83 1.23 -21.26
CA GLN A 278 2.21 1.05 -20.80
C GLN A 278 2.63 -0.42 -20.93
N ASN A 279 1.71 -1.35 -20.68
CA ASN A 279 1.90 -2.77 -20.83
C ASN A 279 0.80 -3.35 -21.75
N PRO A 280 1.12 -3.65 -23.02
CA PRO A 280 0.16 -4.17 -23.99
C PRO A 280 -0.52 -5.47 -23.58
N ARG A 281 0.07 -6.25 -22.66
CA ARG A 281 -0.50 -7.52 -22.19
C ARG A 281 -1.48 -7.32 -21.03
N THR A 282 -1.14 -6.48 -20.07
CA THR A 282 -1.90 -6.38 -18.79
C THR A 282 -2.88 -5.23 -18.76
N ASP A 283 -2.63 -4.14 -19.48
CA ASP A 283 -3.48 -2.96 -19.42
C ASP A 283 -4.85 -3.18 -20.07
N PRO A 284 -4.97 -3.82 -21.25
CA PRO A 284 -6.27 -3.99 -21.90
C PRO A 284 -7.36 -4.67 -21.05
N PRO A 285 -7.13 -5.82 -20.37
CA PRO A 285 -8.17 -6.44 -19.56
C PRO A 285 -8.56 -5.59 -18.34
N VAL A 286 -7.61 -4.87 -17.73
CA VAL A 286 -7.88 -3.96 -16.60
C VAL A 286 -8.69 -2.75 -17.05
N ILE A 287 -8.32 -2.14 -18.17
CA ILE A 287 -9.05 -1.05 -18.81
C ILE A 287 -10.48 -1.48 -19.12
N GLN A 288 -10.66 -2.65 -19.71
CA GLN A 288 -11.96 -3.16 -20.07
C GLN A 288 -12.82 -3.41 -18.82
N TYR A 289 -12.27 -4.06 -17.79
CA TYR A 289 -12.96 -4.26 -16.52
C TYR A 289 -13.43 -2.93 -15.91
N ASN A 290 -12.55 -1.92 -15.85
CA ASN A 290 -12.92 -0.62 -15.29
C ASN A 290 -14.03 0.07 -16.08
N LEU A 291 -14.00 0.00 -17.41
CA LEU A 291 -15.02 0.61 -18.25
C LEU A 291 -16.37 -0.14 -18.19
N ASP A 292 -16.35 -1.43 -17.88
CA ASP A 292 -17.57 -2.23 -17.76
C ASP A 292 -18.19 -2.17 -16.36
N ASN A 293 -17.39 -1.91 -15.32
CA ASN A 293 -17.83 -2.00 -13.91
C ASN A 293 -17.81 -0.66 -13.16
N MET A 294 -17.22 0.39 -13.72
CA MET A 294 -17.15 1.72 -13.09
C MET A 294 -17.76 2.79 -13.98
N ARG A 295 -18.44 3.76 -13.36
CA ARG A 295 -18.81 5.00 -14.04
C ARG A 295 -17.58 5.91 -14.14
N VAL A 296 -16.80 5.73 -15.19
CA VAL A 296 -15.66 6.61 -15.50
C VAL A 296 -16.17 7.85 -16.23
N ALA A 297 -15.94 9.02 -15.65
CA ALA A 297 -16.42 10.30 -16.18
C ALA A 297 -15.45 10.92 -17.20
N TRP A 298 -14.15 10.67 -17.06
CA TRP A 298 -13.11 11.27 -17.91
C TRP A 298 -12.07 10.22 -18.31
N GLY A 299 -11.63 10.26 -19.56
CA GLY A 299 -10.54 9.42 -20.04
C GLY A 299 -9.31 10.23 -20.39
N ARG A 300 -8.13 9.88 -19.89
CA ARG A 300 -6.87 10.46 -20.34
C ARG A 300 -6.12 9.47 -21.22
N VAL A 301 -5.71 9.89 -22.41
CA VAL A 301 -4.86 9.12 -23.32
C VAL A 301 -3.51 9.82 -23.55
N GLU A 302 -2.51 9.05 -23.96
CA GLU A 302 -1.22 9.60 -24.37
C GLU A 302 -1.34 10.25 -25.77
N MET A 303 -0.65 11.36 -26.00
CA MET A 303 -0.21 11.81 -27.32
C MET A 303 1.26 11.39 -27.48
N PRO A 304 1.57 10.33 -28.24
CA PRO A 304 2.94 9.94 -28.51
C PRO A 304 3.58 10.90 -29.53
N TRP A 305 3.77 12.16 -29.15
CA TRP A 305 4.08 13.26 -30.08
C TRP A 305 5.38 13.02 -30.86
N HIS A 306 6.43 12.54 -30.19
CA HIS A 306 7.69 12.18 -30.86
C HIS A 306 7.55 11.09 -31.93
N PHE A 307 6.52 10.23 -31.86
CA PHE A 307 6.22 9.26 -32.92
C PHE A 307 5.25 9.82 -33.98
N TRP A 308 4.32 10.70 -33.58
CA TRP A 308 3.38 11.33 -34.50
C TRP A 308 4.07 12.27 -35.48
N HIS A 309 4.96 13.12 -34.99
CA HIS A 309 5.62 14.18 -35.77
C HIS A 309 7.13 14.15 -35.48
N ALA A 310 7.78 13.06 -35.87
CA ALA A 310 9.19 12.80 -35.56
C ALA A 310 10.15 13.81 -36.20
N GLU A 311 9.81 14.31 -37.39
CA GLU A 311 10.62 15.25 -38.18
C GLU A 311 9.87 16.56 -38.38
N GLU A 312 10.53 17.70 -38.13
CA GLU A 312 9.90 19.04 -38.13
C GLU A 312 9.16 19.34 -39.44
N ASN A 313 9.81 19.04 -40.56
CA ASN A 313 9.33 19.38 -41.91
C ASN A 313 8.43 18.31 -42.55
N ALA A 314 8.11 17.22 -41.85
CA ALA A 314 7.20 16.21 -42.36
C ALA A 314 5.73 16.57 -42.08
N ASP A 315 4.82 16.26 -43.01
CA ASP A 315 3.37 16.29 -42.75
C ASP A 315 2.94 14.96 -42.10
N PRO A 316 2.65 14.93 -40.79
CA PRO A 316 2.27 13.70 -40.12
C PRO A 316 0.90 13.18 -40.56
N THR A 317 0.03 14.04 -41.12
CA THR A 317 -1.28 13.64 -41.63
C THR A 317 -1.18 12.90 -42.96
N ALA A 318 -0.19 13.22 -43.80
CA ALA A 318 0.08 12.50 -45.03
C ALA A 318 0.51 11.05 -44.73
N ALA A 319 1.40 10.86 -43.75
CA ALA A 319 1.82 9.54 -43.30
C ALA A 319 0.63 8.72 -42.74
N ALA A 320 -0.23 9.35 -41.94
CA ALA A 320 -1.43 8.71 -41.41
C ALA A 320 -2.41 8.27 -42.51
N LYS A 321 -2.66 9.12 -43.51
CA LYS A 321 -3.52 8.81 -44.66
C LYS A 321 -2.95 7.71 -45.55
N ALA A 322 -1.63 7.56 -45.57
CA ALA A 322 -0.93 6.50 -46.30
C ALA A 322 -0.80 5.19 -45.51
N ASP A 323 -1.51 5.05 -44.38
CA ASP A 323 -1.45 3.89 -43.48
C ASP A 323 -0.03 3.59 -42.93
N LYS A 324 0.77 4.65 -42.77
CA LYS A 324 2.14 4.59 -42.22
C LYS A 324 2.22 5.15 -40.80
N LEU A 325 1.10 5.14 -40.08
CA LEU A 325 1.05 5.64 -38.71
C LEU A 325 1.80 4.71 -37.77
N HIS A 326 2.64 5.28 -36.90
CA HIS A 326 3.32 4.49 -35.87
C HIS A 326 2.29 3.79 -34.97
N GLN A 327 2.49 2.49 -34.71
CA GLN A 327 1.53 1.64 -33.98
C GLN A 327 1.09 2.26 -32.65
N ARG A 328 2.03 2.80 -31.86
CA ARG A 328 1.70 3.46 -30.58
C ARG A 328 0.74 4.65 -30.72
N VAL A 329 0.87 5.42 -31.80
CA VAL A 329 -0.04 6.55 -32.08
C VAL A 329 -1.41 6.01 -32.46
N HIS A 330 -1.46 4.99 -33.33
CA HIS A 330 -2.69 4.31 -33.69
C HIS A 330 -3.43 3.79 -32.46
N GLU A 331 -2.76 3.04 -31.59
CA GLU A 331 -3.36 2.46 -30.37
C GLU A 331 -3.88 3.53 -29.40
N ALA A 332 -3.13 4.62 -29.20
CA ALA A 332 -3.55 5.72 -28.34
C ALA A 332 -4.80 6.44 -28.88
N MET A 333 -4.85 6.69 -30.19
CA MET A 333 -6.00 7.33 -30.84
C MET A 333 -7.20 6.39 -30.94
N ASP A 334 -7.00 5.09 -31.12
CA ASP A 334 -8.08 4.10 -31.07
C ASP A 334 -8.71 4.03 -29.67
N MET A 335 -7.89 4.07 -28.62
CA MET A 335 -8.39 4.18 -27.25
C MET A 335 -9.20 5.48 -27.06
N ALA A 336 -8.71 6.61 -27.55
CA ALA A 336 -9.45 7.88 -27.51
C ALA A 336 -10.82 7.76 -28.20
N ARG A 337 -10.86 7.15 -29.38
CA ARG A 337 -12.09 6.86 -30.13
C ARG A 337 -13.04 5.99 -29.33
N ARG A 338 -12.56 4.90 -28.72
CA ARG A 338 -13.38 4.00 -27.89
C ARG A 338 -13.99 4.70 -26.69
N LEU A 339 -13.26 5.60 -26.04
CA LEU A 339 -13.76 6.41 -24.92
C LEU A 339 -14.82 7.42 -25.41
N ALA A 340 -14.56 8.11 -26.52
CA ALA A 340 -15.51 9.04 -27.13
C ALA A 340 -16.82 8.35 -27.56
N GLN A 341 -16.75 7.11 -28.09
CA GLN A 341 -17.93 6.30 -28.42
C GLN A 341 -18.80 5.94 -27.21
N ARG A 342 -18.24 6.03 -26.00
CA ARG A 342 -18.95 5.89 -24.72
C ARG A 342 -19.41 7.23 -24.16
N ASN A 343 -19.38 8.30 -24.95
CA ASN A 343 -19.68 9.68 -24.55
C ASN A 343 -18.81 10.19 -23.39
N MET A 344 -17.57 9.69 -23.29
CA MET A 344 -16.62 10.15 -22.30
C MET A 344 -15.74 11.26 -22.89
N PRO A 345 -15.66 12.43 -22.24
CA PRO A 345 -14.64 13.43 -22.56
C PRO A 345 -13.23 12.86 -22.46
N VAL A 346 -12.37 13.23 -23.43
CA VAL A 346 -10.99 12.75 -23.52
C VAL A 346 -10.01 13.89 -23.29
N ILE A 347 -9.06 13.68 -22.38
CA ILE A 347 -7.87 14.49 -22.19
C ILE A 347 -6.73 13.82 -22.95
N VAL A 348 -6.07 14.55 -23.84
CA VAL A 348 -4.89 14.06 -24.56
C VAL A 348 -3.64 14.72 -23.96
N SER A 349 -2.64 13.93 -23.55
CA SER A 349 -1.42 14.47 -22.93
C SER A 349 -0.15 14.00 -23.63
N ALA A 350 0.70 14.94 -24.04
CA ALA A 350 2.04 14.66 -24.53
C ALA A 350 3.03 14.54 -23.35
N TRP A 351 3.84 13.49 -23.33
CA TRP A 351 4.87 13.26 -22.31
C TRP A 351 6.28 13.58 -22.79
N SER A 352 6.51 13.47 -24.09
CA SER A 352 7.82 13.71 -24.69
C SER A 352 7.62 14.35 -26.05
N ALA A 353 8.20 15.54 -26.20
CA ALA A 353 8.26 16.23 -27.47
C ALA A 353 9.23 15.51 -28.44
N PRO A 354 9.05 15.65 -29.76
CA PRO A 354 10.06 15.23 -30.72
C PRO A 354 11.36 16.04 -30.53
N ALA A 355 12.49 15.47 -30.97
CA ALA A 355 13.81 16.06 -30.74
C ALA A 355 13.95 17.48 -31.31
N TRP A 356 13.35 17.75 -32.48
CA TRP A 356 13.37 19.07 -33.11
C TRP A 356 12.62 20.15 -32.30
N ALA A 357 11.71 19.75 -31.40
CA ALA A 357 10.97 20.68 -30.55
C ALA A 357 11.62 20.90 -29.16
N ILE A 358 12.75 20.26 -28.88
CA ILE A 358 13.46 20.35 -27.60
C ILE A 358 14.62 21.33 -27.74
N ILE A 359 14.69 22.32 -26.83
CA ILE A 359 15.86 23.19 -26.71
C ILE A 359 16.91 22.49 -25.83
N GLY A 360 18.08 22.19 -26.40
CA GLY A 360 19.18 21.50 -25.71
C GLY A 360 19.24 20.00 -26.01
N ASP A 361 20.12 19.26 -25.33
CA ASP A 361 20.23 17.79 -25.52
C ASP A 361 18.99 17.10 -24.91
N PRO A 362 18.18 16.35 -25.68
CA PRO A 362 17.03 15.61 -25.17
C PRO A 362 17.35 14.67 -24.01
N ARG A 363 18.60 14.17 -23.92
CA ARG A 363 19.06 13.30 -22.83
C ARG A 363 19.28 14.05 -21.51
N SER A 364 19.44 15.38 -21.56
CA SER A 364 19.61 16.22 -20.37
C SER A 364 18.30 16.50 -19.62
N ALA A 365 17.14 16.23 -20.24
CA ALA A 365 15.83 16.33 -19.57
C ALA A 365 15.54 15.11 -18.68
N GLN A 366 16.05 13.92 -19.05
CA GLN A 366 15.93 12.70 -18.25
C GLN A 366 16.78 12.74 -16.97
N SER A 367 17.93 13.42 -17.00
CA SER A 367 18.84 13.48 -15.85
C SER A 367 18.39 14.38 -14.70
N ARG A 368 17.29 15.16 -14.84
CA ARG A 368 16.77 16.00 -13.75
C ARG A 368 15.78 15.29 -12.81
N GLU A 369 15.23 14.14 -13.22
CA GLU A 369 14.55 13.24 -12.28
C GLU A 369 15.58 12.43 -11.46
N ASP A 370 16.75 12.14 -12.03
CA ASP A 370 17.87 11.45 -11.36
C ASP A 370 18.73 12.37 -10.47
N ALA A 371 18.56 13.69 -10.54
CA ALA A 371 19.41 14.68 -9.84
C ALA A 371 18.74 15.34 -8.62
N LYS A 372 17.74 14.68 -8.00
CA LYS A 372 17.18 15.13 -6.72
C LYS A 372 17.81 14.49 -5.47
N ASP A 373 18.75 13.56 -5.63
CA ASP A 373 19.43 12.90 -4.51
C ASP A 373 20.96 13.07 -4.61
N LEU A 374 21.45 14.28 -4.35
CA LEU A 374 22.79 14.48 -3.77
C LEU A 374 22.66 14.85 -2.29
#